data_AF-A0A5C6SVY5-F1
#
_entry.id   AF-A0A5C6SVY5-F1
#
_cell.length_a   1.000
_cell.length_b   1.000
_cell.length_c   1.000
_cell.angle_alpha   90.00
_cell.angle_beta   90.00
_cell.angle_gamma   90.00
#
_symmetry.space_group_name_H-M   'P 1'
#
loop_
_entity.id
_entity.type
_entity.pdbx_description
1 polymer ?
#
loop_
_entity_poly.entity_id
_entity_poly.type
_entity_poly.pdbx_seq_one_letter_code
_entity_poly.pdbx_strand_id
1 'polypeptide(L)'
;MDSYKIVDVIEEKYPEPSVHLNNPMQDRLRASMIKFMTEMVPVYVPGVAKNIIGEKSIDFFLATRLQDVGMPLYEYGEKHSPGAFDRAEPFAREITALLEENTSGPFLLGDVVSYADFIWAGILLFFQCLGEKEYKEVLRITGDGDVHTKFLDGLRPWTERNT
;
A
#
# COMPACT_ATOMS: atom_id res chain seq x y z
N MET A 1 -9.28 5.17 -14.92
CA MET A 1 -7.97 4.63 -15.31
C MET A 1 -7.76 3.38 -14.47
N ASP A 2 -7.35 2.27 -15.07
CA ASP A 2 -7.25 0.95 -14.43
C ASP A 2 -5.81 0.48 -14.51
N SER A 3 -5.13 0.32 -13.36
CA SER A 3 -3.72 -0.04 -13.31
C SER A 3 -3.45 -1.43 -13.89
N TYR A 4 -4.40 -2.36 -13.80
CA TYR A 4 -4.26 -3.70 -14.39
C TYR A 4 -4.24 -3.62 -15.91
N LYS A 5 -5.14 -2.84 -16.51
CA LYS A 5 -5.15 -2.63 -17.97
C LYS A 5 -3.90 -1.91 -18.47
N ILE A 6 -3.35 -1.00 -17.66
CA ILE A 6 -2.11 -0.32 -18.01
C ILE A 6 -0.96 -1.31 -18.02
N VAL A 7 -0.81 -2.11 -16.96
CA VAL A 7 0.32 -3.04 -16.87
C VAL A 7 0.23 -4.14 -17.92
N ASP A 8 -0.98 -4.64 -18.25
CA ASP A 8 -1.19 -5.57 -19.36
C ASP A 8 -0.66 -5.00 -20.69
N VAL A 9 -0.94 -3.73 -20.98
CA VAL A 9 -0.47 -3.06 -22.19
C VAL A 9 1.04 -2.80 -22.17
N ILE A 10 1.60 -2.47 -21.00
CA ILE A 10 3.06 -2.31 -20.86
C ILE A 10 3.74 -3.64 -21.17
N GLU A 11 3.24 -4.74 -20.61
CA GLU A 11 3.85 -6.06 -20.74
C GLU A 11 3.72 -6.65 -22.14
N GLU A 12 2.60 -6.38 -22.82
CA GLU A 12 2.43 -6.74 -24.23
C GLU A 12 3.41 -5.98 -25.13
N LYS A 13 3.63 -4.69 -24.87
CA LYS A 13 4.47 -3.82 -25.72
C LYS A 13 5.97 -3.92 -25.40
N TYR A 14 6.30 -4.20 -24.15
CA TYR A 14 7.66 -4.22 -23.61
C TYR A 14 7.82 -5.48 -22.74
N PRO A 15 7.97 -6.67 -23.36
CA PRO A 15 7.99 -7.93 -22.62
C PRO A 15 9.24 -8.13 -21.75
N GLU A 16 10.30 -7.34 -21.96
CA GLU A 16 11.53 -7.40 -21.19
C GLU A 16 11.98 -6.00 -20.74
N PRO A 17 12.28 -5.78 -19.45
CA PRO A 17 12.14 -6.75 -18.35
C PRO A 17 10.67 -6.97 -17.95
N SER A 18 10.29 -8.21 -17.69
CA SER A 18 8.93 -8.53 -17.22
C SER A 18 8.73 -8.19 -15.74
N VAL A 19 7.52 -7.78 -15.38
CA VAL A 19 6.99 -7.69 -14.02
C VAL A 19 6.19 -8.94 -13.63
N HIS A 20 6.28 -10.03 -14.38
CA HIS A 20 5.73 -11.35 -14.02
C HIS A 20 4.26 -11.30 -13.59
N LEU A 21 3.42 -10.73 -14.47
CA LEU A 21 1.98 -10.59 -14.23
C LEU A 21 1.28 -11.92 -13.94
N ASN A 22 0.15 -11.83 -13.21
CA ASN A 22 -0.78 -12.94 -12.99
C ASN A 22 -0.15 -14.19 -12.35
N ASN A 23 0.84 -14.00 -11.46
CA ASN A 23 1.39 -15.09 -10.67
C ASN A 23 0.51 -15.35 -9.42
N PRO A 24 0.46 -16.61 -8.90
CA PRO A 24 -0.37 -16.94 -7.73
C PRO A 24 -0.03 -16.15 -6.44
N MET A 25 1.20 -15.64 -6.33
CA MET A 25 1.61 -14.82 -5.19
C MET A 25 0.90 -13.46 -5.20
N GLN A 26 0.60 -12.90 -6.38
CA GLN A 26 -0.18 -11.67 -6.52
C GLN A 26 -1.58 -11.80 -5.89
N ASP A 27 -2.29 -12.90 -6.13
CA ASP A 27 -3.64 -13.11 -5.57
C ASP A 27 -3.60 -13.28 -4.05
N ARG A 28 -2.57 -13.97 -3.53
CA ARG A 28 -2.35 -14.14 -2.09
C ARG A 28 -2.06 -12.81 -1.41
N LEU A 29 -1.15 -12.02 -1.97
CA LEU A 29 -0.88 -10.65 -1.50
C LEU A 29 -2.17 -9.83 -1.48
N ARG A 30 -2.94 -9.85 -2.59
CA ARG A 30 -4.16 -9.05 -2.70
C ARG A 30 -5.20 -9.41 -1.64
N ALA A 31 -5.33 -10.70 -1.31
CA ALA A 31 -6.29 -11.16 -0.31
C ALA A 31 -6.06 -10.53 1.07
N SER A 32 -4.80 -10.38 1.50
CA SER A 32 -4.43 -9.74 2.76
C SER A 32 -4.40 -8.21 2.63
N MET A 33 -3.84 -7.68 1.53
CA MET A 33 -3.72 -6.25 1.28
C MET A 33 -5.06 -5.52 1.20
N ILE A 34 -6.10 -6.12 0.61
CA ILE A 34 -7.44 -5.53 0.59
C ILE A 34 -8.00 -5.38 2.01
N LYS A 35 -7.83 -6.39 2.86
CA LYS A 35 -8.32 -6.35 4.24
C LYS A 35 -7.53 -5.35 5.08
N PHE A 36 -6.21 -5.33 4.93
CA PHE A 36 -5.33 -4.32 5.53
C PHE A 36 -5.80 -2.90 5.15
N MET A 37 -5.94 -2.62 3.85
CA MET A 37 -6.36 -1.29 3.40
C MET A 37 -7.77 -0.92 3.86
N THR A 38 -8.69 -1.89 3.91
CA THR A 38 -10.06 -1.68 4.41
C THR A 38 -10.06 -1.18 5.86
N GLU A 39 -9.30 -1.82 6.74
CA GLU A 39 -9.18 -1.40 8.14
C GLU A 39 -8.52 -0.03 8.29
N MET A 40 -7.63 0.32 7.36
CA MET A 40 -6.88 1.58 7.36
C MET A 40 -7.62 2.76 6.73
N VAL A 41 -8.78 2.56 6.08
CA VAL A 41 -9.62 3.63 5.49
C VAL A 41 -9.80 4.84 6.42
N PRO A 42 -10.23 4.69 7.70
CA PRO A 42 -10.40 5.82 8.61
C PRO A 42 -9.11 6.51 9.03
N VAL A 43 -7.95 5.92 8.74
CA VAL A 43 -6.64 6.56 8.95
C VAL A 43 -6.20 7.29 7.70
N TYR A 44 -6.08 6.59 6.57
CA TYR A 44 -5.44 7.17 5.40
C TYR A 44 -6.34 8.14 4.64
N VAL A 45 -7.65 7.94 4.57
CA VAL A 45 -8.52 8.83 3.77
C VAL A 45 -8.58 10.25 4.37
N PRO A 46 -8.79 10.43 5.69
CA PRO A 46 -8.64 11.74 6.31
C PRO A 46 -7.20 12.27 6.22
N GLY A 47 -6.19 11.38 6.35
CA GLY A 47 -4.78 11.74 6.19
C GLY A 47 -4.44 12.31 4.81
N VAL A 48 -5.03 11.75 3.74
CA VAL A 48 -4.88 12.26 2.36
C VAL A 48 -5.39 13.69 2.25
N ALA A 49 -6.58 13.97 2.79
CA ALA A 49 -7.16 15.32 2.79
C ALA A 49 -6.28 16.32 3.54
N LYS A 50 -5.67 15.88 4.65
CA LYS A 50 -4.88 16.73 5.54
C LYS A 50 -3.46 17.00 5.03
N ASN A 51 -2.79 15.97 4.50
CA ASN A 51 -1.34 15.97 4.34
C ASN A 51 -0.88 15.91 2.87
N ILE A 52 -1.74 15.48 1.94
CA ILE A 52 -1.33 15.19 0.55
C ILE A 52 -2.02 16.12 -0.44
N ILE A 53 -3.34 16.28 -0.35
CA ILE A 53 -4.10 16.99 -1.36
C ILE A 53 -3.97 18.51 -1.18
N GLY A 54 -3.61 19.20 -2.26
CA GLY A 54 -3.55 20.66 -2.29
C GLY A 54 -4.93 21.34 -2.36
N GLU A 55 -4.94 22.64 -2.08
CA GLU A 55 -6.15 23.48 -1.97
C GLU A 55 -7.12 23.36 -3.16
N LYS A 56 -6.60 23.16 -4.39
CA LYS A 56 -7.45 23.08 -5.59
C LYS A 56 -8.37 21.86 -5.63
N SER A 57 -8.02 20.80 -4.89
CA SER A 57 -8.72 19.52 -4.95
C SER A 57 -9.42 19.17 -3.64
N ILE A 58 -9.22 19.96 -2.57
CA ILE A 58 -9.71 19.63 -1.23
C ILE A 58 -11.25 19.67 -1.16
N ASP A 59 -11.89 20.66 -1.77
CA ASP A 59 -13.36 20.81 -1.73
C ASP A 59 -14.05 19.63 -2.41
N PHE A 60 -13.57 19.25 -3.60
CA PHE A 60 -14.06 18.07 -4.31
C PHE A 60 -13.83 16.78 -3.52
N PHE A 61 -12.64 16.63 -2.91
CA PHE A 61 -12.32 15.46 -2.12
C PHE A 61 -13.23 15.34 -0.90
N LEU A 62 -13.39 16.41 -0.12
CA LEU A 62 -14.26 16.41 1.06
C LEU A 62 -15.73 16.16 0.69
N ALA A 63 -16.23 16.77 -0.39
CA ALA A 63 -17.60 16.59 -0.85
C ALA A 63 -17.89 15.14 -1.28
N THR A 64 -16.97 14.52 -2.03
CA THR A 64 -17.13 13.11 -2.45
C THR A 64 -17.02 12.15 -1.28
N ARG A 65 -16.07 12.37 -0.36
CA ARG A 65 -15.92 11.50 0.82
C ARG A 65 -17.09 11.63 1.79
N LEU A 66 -17.69 12.81 1.91
CA LEU A 66 -18.94 12.99 2.65
C LEU A 66 -20.06 12.10 2.10
N GLN A 67 -20.17 11.95 0.78
CA GLN A 67 -21.14 11.05 0.16
C GLN A 67 -20.82 9.58 0.44
N ASP A 68 -19.54 9.22 0.42
CA ASP A 68 -19.09 7.84 0.65
C ASP A 68 -19.29 7.38 2.10
N VAL A 69 -18.99 8.24 3.08
CA VAL A 69 -18.98 7.86 4.52
C VAL A 69 -20.18 8.40 5.31
N GLY A 70 -20.98 9.30 4.72
CA GLY A 70 -22.22 9.83 5.30
C GLY A 70 -22.02 10.84 6.45
N MET A 71 -20.80 11.30 6.71
CA MET A 71 -20.47 12.30 7.74
C MET A 71 -19.21 13.09 7.37
N PRO A 72 -18.92 14.23 8.02
CA PRO A 72 -17.69 14.98 7.78
C PRO A 72 -16.44 14.09 7.90
N LEU A 73 -15.55 14.14 6.91
CA LEU A 73 -14.44 13.18 6.80
C LEU A 73 -13.50 13.19 8.02
N TYR A 74 -13.27 14.34 8.64
CA TYR A 74 -12.43 14.43 9.84
C TYR A 74 -13.11 13.81 11.06
N GLU A 75 -14.42 14.00 11.22
CA GLU A 75 -15.21 13.35 12.27
C GLU A 75 -15.24 11.81 12.08
N TYR A 76 -15.36 11.37 10.82
CA TYR A 76 -15.23 9.95 10.47
C TYR A 76 -13.87 9.40 10.92
N GLY A 77 -12.78 10.11 10.64
CA GLY A 77 -11.44 9.72 11.08
C GLY A 77 -11.34 9.59 12.59
N GLU A 78 -11.77 10.59 13.35
CA GLU A 78 -11.71 10.59 14.82
C GLU A 78 -12.50 9.45 15.45
N LYS A 79 -13.68 9.13 14.90
CA LYS A 79 -14.57 8.10 15.43
C LYS A 79 -14.12 6.68 15.07
N HIS A 80 -13.52 6.48 13.91
CA HIS A 80 -13.28 5.14 13.35
C HIS A 80 -11.80 4.72 13.28
N SER A 81 -10.86 5.66 13.41
CA SER A 81 -9.42 5.36 13.45
C SER A 81 -8.93 4.67 14.73
N PRO A 82 -9.53 4.85 15.93
CA PRO A 82 -9.09 4.12 17.11
C PRO A 82 -9.13 2.61 16.89
N GLY A 83 -8.01 1.94 17.18
CA GLY A 83 -7.82 0.51 16.97
C GLY A 83 -7.72 0.05 15.51
N ALA A 84 -7.64 0.97 14.53
CA ALA A 84 -7.50 0.60 13.12
C ALA A 84 -6.23 -0.21 12.85
N PHE A 85 -5.11 0.21 13.43
CA PHE A 85 -3.83 -0.50 13.33
C PHE A 85 -3.90 -1.91 13.97
N ASP A 86 -4.56 -2.05 15.12
CA ASP A 86 -4.73 -3.36 15.77
C ASP A 86 -5.62 -4.30 14.92
N ARG A 87 -6.66 -3.77 14.27
CA ARG A 87 -7.50 -4.55 13.34
C ARG A 87 -6.77 -4.90 12.05
N ALA A 88 -5.87 -4.05 11.58
CA ALA A 88 -5.06 -4.27 10.39
C ALA A 88 -3.87 -5.24 10.63
N GLU A 89 -3.41 -5.36 11.89
CA GLU A 89 -2.23 -6.14 12.28
C GLU A 89 -2.22 -7.58 11.74
N PRO A 90 -3.30 -8.39 11.84
CA PRO A 90 -3.29 -9.76 11.33
C PRO A 90 -2.95 -9.82 9.83
N PHE A 91 -3.48 -8.88 9.05
CA PHE A 91 -3.26 -8.83 7.60
C PHE A 91 -1.87 -8.29 7.25
N ALA A 92 -1.34 -7.35 8.04
CA ALA A 92 0.03 -6.89 7.89
C ALA A 92 1.03 -8.04 8.15
N ARG A 93 0.80 -8.84 9.19
CA ARG A 93 1.60 -10.03 9.50
C ARG A 93 1.50 -11.13 8.43
N GLU A 94 0.31 -11.32 7.85
CA GLU A 94 0.15 -12.22 6.69
C GLU A 94 1.04 -11.77 5.52
N ILE A 95 1.09 -10.46 5.22
CA ILE A 95 1.94 -9.92 4.16
C ILE A 95 3.43 -10.10 4.48
N THR A 96 3.84 -9.94 5.75
CA THR A 96 5.20 -10.27 6.19
C THR A 96 5.54 -11.72 5.94
N ALA A 97 4.66 -12.65 6.32
CA ALA A 97 4.87 -14.07 6.07
C ALA A 97 5.05 -14.37 4.57
N LEU A 98 4.28 -13.71 3.69
CA LEU A 98 4.45 -13.84 2.24
C LEU A 98 5.82 -13.37 1.74
N LEU A 99 6.35 -12.27 2.29
CA LEU A 99 7.70 -11.78 1.95
C LEU A 99 8.81 -12.70 2.47
N GLU A 100 8.58 -13.39 3.58
CA GLU A 100 9.55 -14.31 4.19
C GLU A 100 9.52 -15.73 3.61
N GLU A 101 8.47 -16.09 2.85
CA GLU A 101 8.32 -17.43 2.25
C GLU A 101 9.47 -17.80 1.31
N ASN A 102 10.06 -16.82 0.61
CA ASN A 102 11.18 -17.05 -0.28
C ASN A 102 12.43 -16.31 0.21
N THR A 103 13.41 -17.08 0.70
CA THR A 103 14.63 -16.54 1.31
C THR A 103 15.73 -16.17 0.30
N SER A 104 15.51 -16.36 -1.00
CA SER A 104 16.51 -16.07 -2.04
C SER A 104 16.71 -14.57 -2.30
N GLY A 105 15.75 -13.73 -1.93
CA GLY A 105 15.84 -12.28 -2.08
C GLY A 105 14.72 -11.56 -1.33
N PRO A 106 14.65 -10.23 -1.42
CA PRO A 106 13.73 -9.42 -0.63
C PRO A 106 12.32 -9.31 -1.23
N PHE A 107 12.07 -9.86 -2.42
CA PHE A 107 10.80 -9.73 -3.14
C PHE A 107 9.88 -10.91 -2.88
N LEU A 108 8.60 -10.77 -3.23
CA LEU A 108 7.58 -11.81 -3.07
C LEU A 108 7.88 -13.09 -3.88
N LEU A 109 8.64 -12.97 -4.97
CA LEU A 109 9.16 -14.11 -5.73
C LEU A 109 10.65 -14.39 -5.44
N GLY A 110 11.19 -13.86 -4.34
CA GLY A 110 12.57 -14.02 -3.92
C GLY A 110 13.50 -12.98 -4.56
N ASP A 111 14.33 -13.40 -5.50
CA ASP A 111 15.27 -12.54 -6.23
C ASP A 111 14.67 -11.89 -7.49
N VAL A 112 13.45 -12.26 -7.85
CA VAL A 112 12.71 -11.74 -9.01
C VAL A 112 11.67 -10.72 -8.58
N VAL A 113 11.73 -9.51 -9.14
CA VAL A 113 10.70 -8.48 -8.96
C VAL A 113 9.46 -8.84 -9.77
N SER A 114 8.28 -8.62 -9.20
CA SER A 114 6.99 -8.80 -9.86
C SER A 114 6.06 -7.61 -9.65
N TYR A 115 4.92 -7.60 -10.34
CA TYR A 115 3.90 -6.58 -10.19
C TYR A 115 3.29 -6.58 -8.78
N ALA A 116 3.28 -7.72 -8.10
CA ALA A 116 2.86 -7.82 -6.70
C ALA A 116 3.75 -6.95 -5.79
N ASP A 117 5.05 -6.89 -6.07
CA ASP A 117 5.99 -6.06 -5.33
C ASP A 117 5.68 -4.58 -5.53
N PHE A 118 5.39 -4.15 -6.77
CA PHE A 118 4.99 -2.76 -7.03
C PHE A 118 3.65 -2.38 -6.36
N ILE A 119 2.71 -3.31 -6.25
CA ILE A 119 1.45 -3.09 -5.51
C ILE A 119 1.76 -2.79 -4.04
N TRP A 120 2.55 -3.65 -3.37
CA TRP A 120 2.83 -3.47 -1.94
C TRP A 120 3.73 -2.27 -1.67
N ALA A 121 4.76 -2.07 -2.48
CA ALA A 121 5.64 -0.90 -2.38
C ALA A 121 4.86 0.40 -2.56
N GLY A 122 3.91 0.44 -3.50
CA GLY A 122 3.01 1.58 -3.66
C GLY A 122 2.23 1.93 -2.40
N ILE A 123 1.78 0.92 -1.63
CA ILE A 123 1.10 1.13 -0.35
C ILE A 123 2.07 1.64 0.71
N LEU A 124 3.24 1.04 0.87
CA LEU A 124 4.21 1.48 1.87
C LEU A 124 4.69 2.92 1.61
N LEU A 125 5.03 3.25 0.35
CA LEU A 125 5.41 4.59 -0.07
C LEU A 125 4.26 5.58 0.14
N PHE A 126 3.02 5.17 -0.11
CA PHE A 126 1.85 6.00 0.18
C PHE A 126 1.75 6.33 1.68
N PHE A 127 2.01 5.38 2.57
CA PHE A 127 2.06 5.67 4.01
C PHE A 127 3.24 6.57 4.40
N GLN A 128 4.39 6.50 3.71
CA GLN A 128 5.47 7.49 3.88
C GLN A 128 5.01 8.89 3.48
N CYS A 129 4.28 9.03 2.37
CA CYS A 129 3.70 10.30 1.94
C CYS A 129 2.63 10.84 2.91
N LEU A 130 1.89 9.97 3.59
CA LEU A 130 0.91 10.39 4.61
C LEU A 130 1.59 11.02 5.82
N GLY A 131 2.73 10.47 6.24
CA GLY A 131 3.48 10.96 7.38
C GLY A 131 4.37 9.90 8.00
N GLU A 132 5.47 10.35 8.61
CA GLU A 132 6.44 9.47 9.27
C GLU A 132 5.80 8.65 10.40
N LYS A 133 4.84 9.23 11.12
CA LYS A 133 4.13 8.56 12.21
C LYS A 133 3.31 7.38 11.68
N GLU A 134 2.51 7.62 10.64
CA GLU A 134 1.65 6.60 10.05
C GLU A 134 2.49 5.48 9.44
N TYR A 135 3.58 5.81 8.75
CA TYR A 135 4.51 4.82 8.20
C TYR A 135 5.16 3.95 9.28
N LYS A 136 5.68 4.56 10.36
CA LYS A 136 6.29 3.82 11.48
C LYS A 136 5.29 2.88 12.14
N GLU A 137 4.03 3.30 12.27
CA GLU A 137 3.00 2.46 12.86
C GLU A 137 2.61 1.30 11.94
N VAL A 138 2.57 1.51 10.62
CA VAL A 138 2.43 0.40 9.66
C VAL A 138 3.58 -0.60 9.83
N LEU A 139 4.84 -0.16 9.86
CA LEU A 139 5.98 -1.06 10.08
C LEU A 139 5.95 -1.76 11.45
N ARG A 140 5.37 -1.13 12.47
CA ARG A 140 5.23 -1.75 13.79
C ARG A 140 4.29 -2.95 13.76
N ILE A 141 3.15 -2.81 13.08
CA ILE A 141 2.12 -3.86 13.05
C ILE A 141 2.43 -5.00 12.07
N THR A 142 3.44 -4.86 11.22
CA THR A 142 3.88 -5.96 10.34
C THR A 142 4.57 -7.08 11.12
N GLY A 143 4.97 -6.82 12.38
CA GLY A 143 5.66 -7.78 13.24
C GLY A 143 7.17 -7.88 12.97
N ASP A 144 7.59 -7.62 11.73
CA ASP A 144 8.98 -7.41 11.33
C ASP A 144 9.03 -6.25 10.33
N GLY A 145 9.39 -5.07 10.82
CA GLY A 145 9.52 -3.87 9.99
C GLY A 145 10.76 -3.91 9.08
N ASP A 146 11.79 -4.67 9.46
CA ASP A 146 13.05 -4.73 8.71
C ASP A 146 12.88 -5.52 7.40
N VAL A 147 11.99 -6.51 7.38
CA VAL A 147 11.60 -7.20 6.13
C VAL A 147 11.06 -6.20 5.11
N HIS A 148 10.25 -5.24 5.55
CA HIS A 148 9.58 -4.28 4.67
C HIS A 148 10.49 -3.13 4.23
N THR A 149 11.42 -2.70 5.09
CA THR A 149 12.42 -1.70 4.70
C THR A 149 13.42 -2.28 3.70
N LYS A 150 13.91 -3.51 3.91
CA LYS A 150 14.77 -4.21 2.94
C LYS A 150 14.07 -4.44 1.61
N PHE A 151 12.79 -4.80 1.65
CA PHE A 151 11.94 -4.91 0.46
C PHE A 151 11.88 -3.59 -0.34
N LEU A 152 11.61 -2.46 0.33
CA LEU A 152 11.60 -1.14 -0.32
C LEU A 152 12.98 -0.73 -0.83
N ASP A 153 14.04 -1.00 -0.07
CA ASP A 153 15.42 -0.71 -0.48
C ASP A 153 15.78 -1.47 -1.76
N GLY A 154 15.33 -2.73 -1.89
CA GLY A 154 15.48 -3.53 -3.10
C GLY A 154 14.77 -2.94 -4.32
N LEU A 155 13.66 -2.22 -4.10
CA LEU A 155 12.89 -1.55 -5.15
C LEU A 155 13.34 -0.11 -5.44
N ARG A 156 14.35 0.40 -4.72
CA ARG A 156 14.86 1.77 -4.87
C ARG A 156 15.13 2.19 -6.33
N PRO A 157 15.70 1.35 -7.22
CA PRO A 157 15.91 1.72 -8.62
C PRO A 157 14.64 2.18 -9.36
N TRP A 158 13.46 1.76 -8.91
CA TRP A 158 12.16 2.17 -9.48
C TRP A 158 11.43 3.22 -8.63
N THR A 159 11.83 3.43 -7.37
CA THR A 159 11.08 4.26 -6.40
C THR A 159 11.81 5.53 -5.98
N GLU A 160 13.05 5.76 -6.41
CA GLU A 160 13.95 6.86 -5.99
C GLU A 160 13.34 8.27 -5.98
N ARG A 161 12.36 8.55 -6.84
CA ARG A 161 11.67 9.85 -6.83
C ARG A 161 10.89 10.11 -5.53
N ASN A 162 10.53 9.05 -4.80
CA ASN A 162 9.70 9.08 -3.60
C ASN A 162 10.47 8.76 -2.31
N THR A 163 11.79 8.56 -2.37
CA THR A 163 12.67 8.26 -1.22
C THR A 163 13.60 9.42 -0.90
#